data_AF-A0A7K8UCH3-F1
#
_entry.id   AF-A0A7K8UCH3-F1
#
_cell.length_a   1.000
_cell.length_b   1.000
_cell.length_c   1.000
_cell.angle_alpha   90.00
_cell.angle_beta   90.00
_cell.angle_gamma   90.00
#
_symmetry.space_group_name_H-M   'P 1'
#
loop_
_entity.id
_entity.type
_entity.pdbx_description
1 polymer ?
#
loop_
_entity_poly.entity_id
_entity_poly.type
_entity_poly.pdbx_seq_one_letter_code
_entity_poly.pdbx_strand_id
1 'polypeptide(L)'
;TPSYLAPEVLDRKGHGVPSDIWALGCAMYAALTGSPPFEAAHRQELYQRIRAARYPLPSHLSPQARALIARLLAPQPAARPSLRDVLAHGFFTQVRGWRGARPAG
;
A
#
# COMPACT_ATOMS: atom_id res chain seq x y z
N THR A 1 7.96 -8.44 -10.28
CA THR A 1 9.18 -8.21 -9.46
C THR A 1 8.92 -8.61 -8.01
N PRO A 2 9.89 -9.20 -7.28
CA PRO A 2 9.67 -9.76 -5.94
C PRO A 2 9.16 -8.76 -4.88
N SER A 3 9.41 -7.47 -5.06
CA SER A 3 9.00 -6.39 -4.14
C SER A 3 7.48 -6.22 -3.98
N TYR A 4 6.68 -6.89 -4.81
CA TYR A 4 5.21 -6.86 -4.77
C TYR A 4 4.60 -8.16 -4.22
N LEU A 5 5.43 -9.17 -3.91
CA LEU A 5 4.95 -10.43 -3.36
C LEU A 5 4.51 -10.25 -1.91
N ALA A 6 3.32 -10.74 -1.60
CA ALA A 6 2.82 -10.76 -0.23
C ALA A 6 3.55 -11.84 0.61
N PRO A 7 3.64 -11.68 1.94
CA PRO A 7 4.32 -12.63 2.83
C PRO A 7 3.84 -14.08 2.67
N GLU A 8 2.53 -14.30 2.55
CA GLU A 8 1.94 -15.62 2.38
C GLU A 8 2.27 -16.27 1.03
N VAL A 9 2.47 -15.45 -0.01
CA VAL A 9 2.89 -15.92 -1.34
C VAL A 9 4.36 -16.32 -1.32
N LEU A 10 5.21 -15.53 -0.64
CA LEU A 10 6.63 -15.90 -0.41
C LEU A 10 6.75 -17.22 0.35
N ASP A 11 5.90 -17.42 1.34
CA ASP A 11 5.86 -18.63 2.17
C ASP A 11 5.13 -19.81 1.51
N ARG A 12 4.67 -19.66 0.25
CA ARG A 12 3.93 -20.68 -0.51
C ARG A 12 2.66 -21.19 0.20
N LYS A 13 2.03 -20.34 1.00
CA LYS A 13 0.77 -20.62 1.72
C LYS A 13 -0.48 -20.40 0.86
N GLY A 14 -0.28 -20.00 -0.40
CA GLY A 14 -1.35 -19.69 -1.35
C GLY A 14 -1.37 -18.21 -1.71
N HIS A 15 -2.25 -17.87 -2.64
CA HIS A 15 -2.52 -16.51 -3.08
C HIS A 15 -4.04 -16.33 -3.24
N GLY A 16 -4.51 -15.10 -3.18
CA GLY A 16 -5.92 -14.74 -3.39
C GLY A 16 -6.13 -13.25 -3.20
N VAL A 17 -7.38 -12.84 -3.00
CA VAL A 17 -7.76 -11.43 -2.85
C VAL A 17 -6.89 -10.68 -1.83
N PRO A 18 -6.55 -11.21 -0.63
CA PRO A 18 -5.67 -10.51 0.29
C PRO A 18 -4.28 -10.22 -0.27
N SER A 19 -3.73 -11.10 -1.10
CA SER A 19 -2.42 -10.90 -1.75
C SER A 19 -2.48 -9.81 -2.80
N ASP A 20 -3.60 -9.65 -3.51
CA ASP A 20 -3.83 -8.53 -4.42
C ASP A 20 -3.94 -7.20 -3.66
N ILE A 21 -4.58 -7.19 -2.48
CA ILE A 21 -4.64 -6.01 -1.60
C ILE A 21 -3.24 -5.59 -1.13
N TRP A 22 -2.36 -6.54 -0.84
CA TRP A 22 -0.95 -6.25 -0.55
C TRP A 22 -0.24 -5.62 -1.76
N ALA A 23 -0.38 -6.21 -2.94
CA ALA A 23 0.21 -5.69 -4.16
C ALA A 23 -0.30 -4.28 -4.49
N LEU A 24 -1.57 -4.00 -4.23
CA LEU A 24 -2.17 -2.65 -4.31
C LEU A 24 -1.49 -1.68 -3.33
N GLY A 25 -1.20 -2.11 -2.09
CA GLY A 25 -0.43 -1.33 -1.12
C GLY A 25 0.97 -0.99 -1.64
N CYS A 26 1.68 -1.95 -2.23
CA CYS A 26 2.98 -1.71 -2.85
C CYS A 26 2.90 -0.73 -4.02
N ALA A 27 1.89 -0.89 -4.89
CA ALA A 27 1.69 -0.01 -6.03
C ALA A 27 1.34 1.42 -5.61
N MET A 28 0.46 1.59 -4.63
CA MET A 28 0.10 2.90 -4.07
C MET A 28 1.32 3.58 -3.44
N TYR A 29 2.13 2.84 -2.66
CA TYR A 29 3.36 3.37 -2.09
C TYR A 29 4.33 3.84 -3.19
N ALA A 30 4.54 3.02 -4.22
CA ALA A 30 5.43 3.36 -5.33
C ALA A 30 4.94 4.59 -6.10
N ALA A 31 3.64 4.68 -6.37
CA ALA A 31 3.05 5.82 -7.06
C ALA A 31 3.22 7.14 -6.29
N LEU A 32 3.20 7.08 -4.95
CA LEU A 32 3.28 8.28 -4.10
C LEU A 32 4.72 8.67 -3.72
N THR A 33 5.68 7.74 -3.83
CA THR A 33 7.05 7.97 -3.34
C THR A 33 8.12 7.81 -4.42
N GLY A 34 7.79 7.24 -5.59
CA GLY A 34 8.71 6.97 -6.69
C GLY A 34 9.45 5.62 -6.62
N SER A 35 9.40 4.92 -5.48
CA SER A 35 10.11 3.65 -5.24
C SER A 35 9.22 2.64 -4.52
N PRO A 36 9.42 1.32 -4.70
CA PRO A 36 8.63 0.31 -3.97
C PRO A 36 8.93 0.34 -2.46
N PRO A 37 8.00 -0.13 -1.60
CA PRO A 37 8.18 -0.10 -0.15
C PRO A 37 9.29 -1.04 0.34
N PHE A 38 9.51 -2.15 -0.38
CA PHE A 38 10.50 -3.17 -0.01
C PHE A 38 11.61 -3.28 -1.05
N GLU A 39 12.81 -2.90 -0.63
CA GLU A 39 14.04 -3.03 -1.39
C GLU A 39 15.16 -3.50 -0.46
N ALA A 40 16.10 -4.26 -0.99
CA ALA A 40 17.32 -4.67 -0.30
C ALA A 40 18.36 -5.14 -1.33
N ALA A 41 19.65 -5.09 -0.98
CA ALA A 41 20.72 -5.59 -1.82
C ALA A 41 20.67 -7.12 -1.99
N HIS A 42 20.14 -7.83 -0.99
CA HIS A 42 20.07 -9.28 -0.97
C HIS A 42 18.63 -9.78 -0.84
N ARG A 43 18.29 -10.84 -1.58
CA ARG A 43 16.94 -11.44 -1.58
C ARG A 43 16.48 -11.86 -0.19
N GLN A 44 17.38 -12.42 0.62
CA GLN A 44 17.04 -12.85 1.98
C GLN A 44 16.58 -11.68 2.86
N GLU A 45 17.27 -10.54 2.77
CA GLU A 45 16.90 -9.32 3.49
C GLU A 45 15.58 -8.74 2.95
N LEU A 46 15.38 -8.73 1.63
CA LEU A 46 14.12 -8.32 1.02
C LEU A 46 12.95 -9.14 1.58
N TYR A 47 13.09 -10.47 1.66
CA TYR A 47 12.06 -11.36 2.17
C TYR A 47 11.81 -11.16 3.67
N GLN A 48 12.85 -10.88 4.47
CA GLN A 48 12.69 -10.51 5.87
C GLN A 48 11.91 -9.19 6.03
N ARG A 49 12.22 -8.17 5.21
CA ARG A 49 11.50 -6.89 5.22
C ARG A 49 10.02 -7.08 4.82
N ILE A 50 9.74 -7.88 3.79
CA ILE A 50 8.37 -8.20 3.37
C ILE A 50 7.60 -8.90 4.50
N ARG A 51 8.16 -9.97 5.09
CA ARG A 51 7.51 -10.72 6.18
C ARG A 51 7.22 -9.86 7.42
N ALA A 52 8.14 -8.96 7.75
CA ALA A 52 7.98 -8.04 8.87
C ALA A 52 7.15 -6.78 8.53
N ALA A 53 6.72 -6.62 7.27
CA ALA A 53 6.19 -5.36 6.74
C ALA A 53 7.03 -4.14 7.16
N ARG A 54 8.35 -4.26 7.07
CA ARG A 54 9.30 -3.21 7.45
C ARG A 54 9.69 -2.38 6.23
N TYR A 55 9.13 -1.18 6.14
CA TYR A 55 9.38 -0.18 5.10
C TYR A 55 9.32 1.23 5.71
N PRO A 56 10.03 2.22 5.14
CA PRO A 56 9.88 3.60 5.58
C PRO A 56 8.52 4.15 5.18
N LEU A 57 7.90 4.98 6.03
CA LEU A 57 6.66 5.68 5.69
C LEU A 57 6.93 7.18 5.69
N PRO A 58 7.20 7.80 4.52
CA PRO A 58 7.66 9.17 4.46
C PRO A 58 6.69 10.19 5.06
N SER A 59 7.22 11.17 5.78
CA SER A 59 6.43 12.20 6.48
C SER A 59 5.68 13.14 5.54
N HIS A 60 6.16 13.32 4.30
CA HIS A 60 5.53 14.16 3.28
C HIS A 60 4.21 13.58 2.73
N LEU A 61 3.94 12.29 2.94
CA LEU A 61 2.66 11.69 2.57
C LEU A 61 1.54 12.22 3.45
N SER A 62 0.33 12.36 2.93
CA SER A 62 -0.81 12.78 3.75
C SER A 62 -1.11 11.75 4.85
N PRO A 63 -1.67 12.16 6.01
CA PRO A 63 -2.06 11.23 7.06
C PRO A 63 -2.97 10.09 6.56
N GLN A 64 -3.89 10.40 5.63
CA GLN A 64 -4.78 9.40 5.04
C GLN A 64 -4.04 8.41 4.13
N ALA A 65 -3.07 8.86 3.35
CA ALA A 65 -2.26 7.97 2.52
C ALA A 65 -1.45 7.01 3.39
N ARG A 66 -0.80 7.54 4.43
CA ARG A 66 -0.02 6.76 5.40
C ARG A 66 -0.88 5.70 6.09
N ALA A 67 -2.06 6.09 6.58
CA ALA A 67 -3.00 5.19 7.24
C ALA A 67 -3.48 4.08 6.31
N LEU A 68 -3.81 4.40 5.04
CA LEU A 68 -4.25 3.40 4.08
C LEU A 68 -3.13 2.42 3.73
N ILE A 69 -1.94 2.91 3.39
CA ILE A 69 -0.77 2.07 3.07
C ILE A 69 -0.48 1.08 4.21
N ALA A 70 -0.50 1.54 5.45
CA ALA A 70 -0.27 0.68 6.62
C ALA A 70 -1.29 -0.46 6.73
N ARG A 71 -2.56 -0.21 6.38
CA ARG A 71 -3.62 -1.23 6.37
C ARG A 71 -3.47 -2.22 5.21
N LEU A 72 -3.11 -1.75 4.02
CA LEU A 72 -2.92 -2.60 2.84
C LEU A 72 -1.71 -3.53 3.01
N LEU A 73 -0.63 -3.02 3.63
CA LEU A 73 0.62 -3.73 3.88
C LEU A 73 0.66 -4.41 5.26
N ALA A 74 -0.49 -4.82 5.79
CA ALA A 74 -0.53 -5.62 7.01
C ALA A 74 0.04 -7.02 6.74
N PRO A 75 0.99 -7.54 7.56
CA PRO A 75 1.59 -8.85 7.34
C PRO A 75 0.57 -9.98 7.30
N GLN A 76 -0.40 -9.94 8.22
CA GLN A 76 -1.46 -10.94 8.31
C GLN A 76 -2.52 -10.68 7.24
N PRO A 77 -2.81 -11.63 6.33
CA PRO A 77 -3.78 -11.44 5.25
C PRO A 77 -5.18 -11.04 5.74
N ALA A 78 -5.63 -11.61 6.86
CA ALA A 78 -6.94 -11.34 7.44
C ALA A 78 -7.07 -9.94 8.06
N ALA A 79 -5.96 -9.24 8.32
CA ALA A 79 -5.97 -7.87 8.83
C ALA A 79 -6.08 -6.82 7.70
N ARG A 80 -5.97 -7.25 6.44
CA ARG A 80 -6.07 -6.36 5.28
C ARG A 80 -7.54 -6.04 4.99
N PRO A 81 -7.85 -4.79 4.58
CA PRO A 81 -9.22 -4.39 4.28
C PRO A 81 -9.78 -5.08 3.04
N SER A 82 -11.11 -5.17 2.94
CA SER A 82 -11.77 -5.49 1.68
C SER A 82 -11.60 -4.34 0.68
N LEU A 83 -11.72 -4.61 -0.63
CA LEU A 83 -11.67 -3.55 -1.64
C LEU A 83 -12.75 -2.47 -1.40
N ARG A 84 -13.93 -2.87 -0.90
CA ARG A 84 -15.00 -1.94 -0.52
C ARG A 84 -14.54 -0.99 0.59
N ASP A 85 -13.87 -1.51 1.61
CA ASP A 85 -13.34 -0.69 2.71
C ASP A 85 -12.20 0.22 2.24
N VAL A 86 -11.41 -0.23 1.27
CA VAL A 86 -10.36 0.58 0.63
C VAL A 86 -10.99 1.77 -0.07
N LEU A 87 -12.00 1.56 -0.92
CA LEU A 87 -12.68 2.65 -1.65
C LEU A 87 -13.43 3.61 -0.71
N ALA A 88 -13.95 3.11 0.42
CA ALA A 88 -14.57 3.93 1.45
C ALA A 88 -13.57 4.68 2.34
N HIS A 89 -12.27 4.35 2.26
CA HIS A 89 -11.24 4.96 3.11
C HIS A 89 -11.15 6.46 2.87
N GLY A 90 -10.82 7.21 3.94
CA GLY A 90 -10.64 8.65 3.92
C GLY A 90 -9.85 9.10 2.69
N PHE A 91 -8.70 8.50 2.40
CA PHE A 91 -7.86 8.78 1.22
C PHE A 91 -8.63 8.96 -0.11
N PHE A 92 -9.64 8.13 -0.40
CA PHE A 92 -10.43 8.22 -1.65
C PHE A 92 -11.70 9.06 -1.52
N THR A 93 -12.20 9.25 -0.30
CA THR A 93 -13.46 9.97 -0.04
C THR A 93 -13.25 11.42 0.39
N GLN A 94 -12.01 11.86 0.62
CA GLN A 94 -11.73 13.28 0.84
C GLN A 94 -12.12 14.04 -0.43
N VAL A 95 -13.22 14.79 -0.36
CA VAL A 95 -13.53 15.80 -1.36
C VAL A 95 -12.41 16.82 -1.30
N ARG A 96 -11.45 16.73 -2.23
CA ARG A 96 -10.65 17.91 -2.55
C ARG A 96 -11.65 18.91 -3.10
N GLY A 97 -11.85 20.00 -2.38
CA GLY A 97 -12.53 21.17 -2.90
C GLY A 97 -11.74 21.69 -4.10
N TRP A 98 -11.86 21.02 -5.25
CA TRP A 98 -11.52 21.60 -6.52
C TRP A 98 -12.56 22.69 -6.74
N ARG A 99 -12.23 23.89 -6.24
CA ARG A 99 -12.77 25.12 -6.79
C ARG A 99 -12.14 25.26 -8.16
N GLY A 100 -12.63 24.48 -9.12
CA GLY A 100 -12.43 24.79 -10.53
C GLY A 100 -12.81 26.25 -10.70
N ALA A 101 -11.89 27.02 -11.29
CA ALA A 101 -12.09 28.42 -11.59
C ALA A 101 -13.47 28.58 -12.23
N ARG A 102 -14.39 29.25 -11.53
CA ARG A 102 -15.59 29.76 -12.19
C ARG A 102 -15.09 30.76 -13.23
N PRO A 103 -15.34 30.57 -14.54
CA PRO A 103 -15.18 31.67 -15.45
C PRO A 103 -16.16 32.76 -15.00
N ALA A 104 -15.64 33.98 -14.82
CA ALA A 104 -16.47 35.15 -14.56
C ALA A 104 -17.38 35.34 -15.79
N GLY A 105 -18.68 35.15 -15.57
CA GLY A 105 -19.74 35.63 -16.43
C GLY A 105 -20.36 36.85 -15.79
#